data_AF-A0A5J6YXH9-F1
#
_entry.id   AF-A0A5J6YXH9-F1
#
_cell.length_a   1.000
_cell.length_b   1.000
_cell.length_c   1.000
_cell.angle_alpha   90.00
_cell.angle_beta   90.00
_cell.angle_gamma   90.00
#
_symmetry.space_group_name_H-M   'P 1'
#
loop_
_entity.id
_entity.type
_entity.pdbx_description
1 polymer ?
#
loop_
_entity_poly.entity_id
_entity_poly.type
_entity_poly.pdbx_seq_one_letter_code
_entity_poly.pdbx_strand_id
1 'polypeptide(L)'
;MGAFAGGWLARQLQARGPLYCISQTGKLWNGVAPLPSGFQPECPQSGSYRAEVRSGDTRVEQYRIQGWEPRALLAAMKAGGYLQITDEPIGPGNYSAFLGRAGVPEVQYLANQEGDTTLITLSGRP
;
A
#
# COMPACT_ATOMS: atom_id res chain seq x y z
N MET A 1 40.96 6.97 7.43
CA MET A 1 39.78 6.96 8.32
C MET A 1 38.71 7.86 7.69
N GLY A 2 37.45 7.40 7.60
CA GLY A 2 36.28 8.18 7.17
C GLY A 2 35.84 7.90 5.72
N ALA A 3 35.30 6.73 5.38
CA ALA A 3 33.95 6.20 5.67
C ALA A 3 32.81 6.87 4.87
N PHE A 4 32.45 6.19 3.77
CA PHE A 4 31.10 5.96 3.23
C PHE A 4 29.95 6.85 3.74
N ALA A 5 29.61 7.93 3.00
CA ALA A 5 28.38 8.68 3.26
C ALA A 5 27.66 9.18 1.98
N GLY A 6 28.01 8.66 0.80
CA GLY A 6 27.45 9.15 -0.48
C GLY A 6 26.24 8.37 -1.02
N GLY A 7 26.01 7.13 -0.57
CA GLY A 7 25.06 6.21 -1.21
C GLY A 7 23.59 6.31 -0.76
N TRP A 8 23.32 6.91 0.41
CA TRP A 8 21.97 6.89 1.00
C TRP A 8 21.06 8.05 0.55
N LEU A 9 21.62 9.18 0.14
CA LEU A 9 20.85 10.34 -0.31
C LEU A 9 20.32 10.22 -1.76
N ALA A 10 21.03 9.47 -2.62
CA ALA A 10 20.59 9.27 -4.01
C ALA A 10 19.36 8.34 -4.13
N ARG A 11 19.17 7.40 -3.19
CA ARG A 11 17.99 6.51 -3.18
C ARG A 11 16.70 7.23 -2.80
N GLN A 12 16.77 8.33 -2.05
CA GLN A 12 15.58 9.09 -1.64
C GLN A 12 15.03 10.00 -2.75
N LEU A 13 15.86 10.38 -3.72
CA LEU A 13 15.41 11.19 -4.86
C LEU A 13 14.76 10.35 -5.97
N GLN A 14 15.06 9.06 -6.07
CA GLN A 14 14.33 8.14 -6.96
C GLN A 14 12.88 7.88 -6.49
N ALA A 15 12.58 8.13 -5.21
CA ALA A 15 11.22 8.08 -4.65
C ALA A 15 10.36 9.31 -5.02
N ARG A 16 10.85 10.20 -5.90
CA ARG A 16 10.17 11.43 -6.32
C ARG A 16 9.83 11.44 -7.82
N GLY A 17 9.08 10.44 -8.28
CA GLY A 17 8.42 10.43 -9.60
C GLY A 17 7.22 9.47 -9.63
N PRO A 18 6.15 9.83 -10.37
CA PRO A 18 4.93 10.31 -9.74
C PRO A 18 4.25 9.21 -8.89
N LEU A 19 4.27 9.37 -7.56
CA LEU A 19 3.33 8.68 -6.67
C LEU A 19 1.92 9.27 -6.88
N TYR A 20 1.43 9.27 -8.12
CA TYR A 20 0.14 9.86 -8.51
C TYR A 20 -1.03 9.26 -7.74
N CYS A 21 -0.81 8.07 -7.18
CA CYS A 21 -1.79 7.27 -6.48
C CYS A 21 -1.79 7.52 -4.96
N ILE A 22 -0.75 8.17 -4.40
CA ILE A 22 -0.62 8.46 -2.97
C ILE A 22 -0.79 9.96 -2.72
N SER A 23 -1.93 10.33 -2.14
CA SER A 23 -2.24 11.72 -1.79
C SER A 23 -1.36 12.28 -0.67
N GLN A 24 -0.99 11.44 0.31
CA GLN A 24 -0.25 11.88 1.51
C GLN A 24 0.94 10.97 1.78
N THR A 25 2.16 11.48 1.59
CA THR A 25 3.39 10.74 1.89
C THR A 25 3.46 10.38 3.38
N GLY A 26 3.80 9.12 3.68
CA GLY A 26 3.95 8.64 5.07
C GLY A 26 2.63 8.33 5.78
N LYS A 27 1.50 8.37 5.07
CA LYS A 27 0.21 7.92 5.60
C LYS A 27 -0.45 6.91 4.67
N LEU A 28 -1.21 6.02 5.29
CA LEU A 28 -2.00 4.99 4.65
C LEU A 28 -3.39 5.54 4.27
N TRP A 29 -3.87 5.18 3.08
CA TRP A 29 -5.23 5.41 2.59
C TRP A 29 -5.75 6.82 2.89
N ASN A 30 -5.19 7.82 2.21
CA ASN A 30 -5.55 9.25 2.37
C ASN A 30 -5.43 9.82 3.80
N GLY A 31 -4.54 9.29 4.63
CA GLY A 31 -4.35 9.82 5.98
C GLY A 31 -5.14 9.13 7.07
N VAL A 32 -5.71 7.98 6.77
CA VAL A 32 -6.43 7.12 7.71
C VAL A 32 -5.54 6.65 8.84
N ALA A 33 -4.28 6.35 8.57
CA ALA A 33 -3.30 5.97 9.59
C ALA A 33 -1.88 6.37 9.16
N PRO A 34 -0.93 6.53 10.10
CA PRO A 34 0.48 6.61 9.74
C PRO A 34 0.93 5.30 9.07
N LEU A 35 1.77 5.40 8.05
CA LEU A 35 2.37 4.23 7.42
C LEU A 35 3.40 3.61 8.38
N PRO A 36 3.32 2.30 8.69
CA PRO A 36 4.31 1.67 9.55
C PRO A 36 5.72 1.72 8.93
N SER A 37 6.74 1.71 9.78
CA SER A 37 8.14 1.70 9.33
C SER A 37 8.45 0.42 8.56
N GLY A 38 9.22 0.54 7.46
CA GLY A 38 9.63 -0.61 6.63
C GLY A 38 8.78 -0.80 5.37
N PHE A 39 7.64 -0.12 5.27
CA PHE A 39 6.85 -0.07 4.03
C PHE A 39 7.41 0.94 3.05
N GLN A 40 7.63 0.49 1.82
CA GLN A 40 8.00 1.34 0.70
C GLN A 40 6.75 1.63 -0.14
N PRO A 41 6.30 2.88 -0.23
CA PRO A 41 5.18 3.24 -1.09
C PRO A 41 5.57 3.08 -2.56
N GLU A 42 4.73 2.37 -3.31
CA GLU A 42 4.85 2.17 -4.75
C GLU A 42 3.50 2.53 -5.40
N CYS A 43 3.52 2.85 -6.70
CA CYS A 43 2.30 2.99 -7.49
C CYS A 43 2.36 2.00 -8.66
N PRO A 44 1.22 1.44 -9.07
CA PRO A 44 1.20 0.47 -10.15
C PRO A 44 1.75 1.10 -11.43
N GLN A 45 2.63 0.38 -12.12
CA GLN A 45 3.25 0.85 -13.37
C GLN A 45 2.32 0.71 -14.58
N SER A 46 1.19 -0.01 -14.44
CA SER A 46 0.22 -0.24 -15.51
C SER A 46 -0.48 1.04 -15.97
N GLY A 47 -0.37 1.36 -17.26
CA GLY A 47 -0.96 2.57 -17.87
C GLY A 47 -2.49 2.64 -17.77
N SER A 48 -3.19 1.50 -17.77
CA SER A 48 -4.64 1.42 -17.57
C SER A 48 -5.06 1.89 -16.18
N TYR A 49 -4.42 1.38 -15.13
CA TYR A 49 -4.64 1.82 -13.75
C TYR A 49 -4.31 3.30 -13.54
N ARG A 50 -3.27 3.81 -14.22
CA ARG A 50 -2.95 5.24 -14.20
C ARG A 50 -4.07 6.09 -14.78
N ALA A 51 -4.77 5.62 -15.81
CA ALA A 51 -5.90 6.34 -16.39
C ALA A 51 -7.10 6.36 -15.44
N GLU A 52 -7.45 5.22 -14.81
CA GLU A 52 -8.59 5.09 -13.89
C GLU A 52 -8.39 5.87 -12.57
N VAL A 53 -7.16 5.89 -12.05
CA VAL A 53 -6.85 6.69 -10.85
C VAL A 53 -6.82 8.19 -11.18
N ARG A 54 -6.39 8.57 -12.40
CA ARG A 54 -6.43 9.97 -12.85
C ARG A 54 -7.83 10.44 -13.22
N SER A 55 -8.73 9.55 -13.64
CA SER A 55 -10.14 9.89 -13.87
C SER A 55 -10.91 10.07 -12.57
N GLY A 56 -10.36 9.63 -11.43
CA GLY A 56 -11.00 9.75 -10.13
C GLY A 56 -12.11 8.73 -9.90
N ASP A 57 -12.15 7.67 -10.70
CA ASP A 57 -13.14 6.60 -10.55
C ASP A 57 -12.73 5.58 -9.47
N THR A 58 -11.41 5.44 -9.26
CA THR A 58 -10.83 4.50 -8.30
C THR A 58 -9.58 5.08 -7.66
N ARG A 59 -9.31 4.70 -6.42
CA ARG A 59 -8.06 4.99 -5.72
C ARG A 59 -7.32 3.69 -5.49
N VAL A 60 -6.03 3.70 -5.77
CA VAL A 60 -5.13 2.58 -5.53
C VAL A 60 -3.89 3.08 -4.80
N GLU A 61 -3.45 2.39 -3.76
CA GLU A 61 -2.17 2.64 -3.09
C GLU A 61 -1.45 1.32 -2.92
N GLN A 62 -0.16 1.26 -3.28
CA GLN A 62 0.65 0.04 -3.10
C GLN A 62 1.79 0.26 -2.12
N TYR A 63 2.09 -0.77 -1.35
CA TYR A 63 3.11 -0.76 -0.31
C TYR A 63 3.87 -2.07 -0.32
N ARG A 64 5.19 -1.99 -0.43
CA ARG A 64 6.09 -3.15 -0.40
C ARG A 64 6.79 -3.26 0.94
N ILE A 65 6.90 -4.47 1.47
CA ILE A 65 7.67 -4.78 2.68
C ILE A 65 8.52 -6.04 2.47
N GLN A 66 9.63 -6.15 3.20
CA GLN A 66 10.47 -7.34 3.23
C GLN A 66 9.81 -8.45 4.07
N GLY A 67 9.95 -9.70 3.63
CA GLY A 67 9.30 -10.85 4.24
C GLY A 67 7.83 -10.99 3.84
N TRP A 68 7.21 -12.08 4.30
CA TRP A 68 5.78 -12.35 4.14
C TRP A 68 4.98 -11.75 5.30
N GLU A 69 4.46 -10.53 5.11
CA GLU A 69 3.69 -9.79 6.12
C GLU A 69 2.32 -9.31 5.59
N PRO A 70 1.44 -10.23 5.16
CA PRO A 70 0.19 -9.89 4.47
C PRO A 70 -0.81 -9.15 5.35
N ARG A 71 -0.64 -9.14 6.68
CA ARG A 71 -1.60 -8.56 7.63
C ARG A 71 -1.10 -7.27 8.30
N ALA A 72 0.12 -6.84 8.01
CA ALA A 72 0.77 -5.77 8.76
C ALA A 72 0.08 -4.41 8.60
N LEU A 73 -0.52 -4.11 7.44
CA LEU A 73 -1.28 -2.87 7.22
C LEU A 73 -2.73 -2.93 7.71
N LEU A 74 -3.27 -4.13 8.01
CA LEU A 74 -4.63 -4.26 8.53
C LEU A 74 -4.79 -3.61 9.90
N ALA A 75 -3.75 -3.70 10.76
CA ALA A 75 -3.76 -3.06 12.07
C ALA A 75 -3.85 -1.53 11.96
N ALA A 76 -3.11 -0.95 11.01
CA ALA A 76 -3.16 0.49 10.73
C ALA A 76 -4.52 0.91 10.16
N MET A 77 -5.10 0.15 9.23
CA MET A 77 -6.45 0.41 8.72
C MET A 77 -7.51 0.36 9.83
N LYS A 78 -7.41 -0.63 10.73
CA LYS A 78 -8.29 -0.76 11.90
C LYS A 78 -8.15 0.42 12.86
N ALA A 79 -6.93 0.88 13.13
CA ALA A 79 -6.68 2.07 13.93
C ALA A 79 -7.29 3.34 13.30
N GLY A 80 -7.36 3.40 11.97
CA GLY A 80 -8.03 4.47 11.23
C GLY A 80 -9.55 4.29 11.05
N GLY A 81 -10.15 3.34 11.77
CA GLY A 81 -11.60 3.13 11.83
C GLY A 81 -12.18 2.22 10.75
N TYR A 82 -11.36 1.51 9.97
CA TYR A 82 -11.85 0.49 9.04
C TYR A 82 -12.02 -0.85 9.74
N LEU A 83 -13.18 -1.47 9.54
CA LEU A 83 -13.43 -2.84 9.99
C LEU A 83 -13.07 -3.79 8.86
N GLN A 84 -12.49 -4.92 9.23
CA GLN A 84 -12.25 -6.01 8.30
C GLN A 84 -13.55 -6.80 8.14
N ILE A 85 -14.08 -6.82 6.92
CA ILE A 85 -15.32 -7.50 6.55
C ILE A 85 -15.02 -8.95 6.14
N THR A 86 -13.97 -9.17 5.35
CA THR A 86 -13.54 -10.52 4.93
C THR A 86 -12.08 -10.81 5.31
N ASP A 87 -11.75 -12.09 5.42
CA ASP A 87 -10.39 -12.60 5.69
C ASP A 87 -10.16 -13.82 4.80
N GLU A 88 -9.69 -13.57 3.56
CA GLU A 88 -9.63 -14.59 2.51
C GLU A 88 -8.18 -14.88 2.11
N PRO A 89 -7.59 -15.97 2.62
CA PRO A 89 -6.35 -16.51 2.06
C PRO A 89 -6.68 -17.16 0.70
N ILE A 90 -6.44 -16.43 -0.39
CA ILE A 90 -6.76 -16.88 -1.76
C ILE A 90 -5.82 -18.02 -2.20
N GLY A 91 -4.62 -18.11 -1.63
CA GLY A 91 -3.69 -19.21 -1.89
C GLY A 91 -2.32 -18.99 -1.25
N PRO A 92 -1.35 -19.88 -1.51
CA PRO A 92 0.03 -19.68 -1.07
C PRO A 92 0.56 -18.33 -1.56
N GLY A 93 1.05 -17.51 -0.64
CA GLY A 93 1.57 -16.18 -0.94
C GLY A 93 0.54 -15.17 -1.45
N ASN A 94 -0.78 -15.43 -1.32
CA ASN A 94 -1.82 -14.50 -1.75
C ASN A 94 -2.89 -14.36 -0.67
N TYR A 95 -3.21 -13.13 -0.33
CA TYR A 95 -4.13 -12.79 0.75
C TYR A 95 -5.03 -11.63 0.32
N SER A 96 -6.33 -11.74 0.58
CA SER A 96 -7.30 -10.69 0.29
C SER A 96 -8.20 -10.43 1.49
N ALA A 97 -8.62 -9.19 1.64
CA ALA A 97 -9.61 -8.78 2.62
C ALA A 97 -10.41 -7.60 2.07
N PHE A 98 -11.69 -7.54 2.37
CA PHE A 98 -12.47 -6.32 2.21
C PHE A 98 -12.49 -5.57 3.53
N LEU A 99 -12.22 -4.28 3.46
CA LEU A 99 -12.24 -3.34 4.56
C LEU A 99 -13.37 -2.33 4.33
N GLY A 100 -14.00 -1.89 5.41
CA GLY A 100 -15.15 -1.02 5.31
C GLY A 100 -15.54 -0.36 6.61
N ARG A 101 -16.38 0.67 6.52
CA ARG A 101 -16.95 1.35 7.68
C ARG A 101 -18.41 0.94 7.81
N ALA A 102 -18.85 0.70 9.04
CA ALA A 102 -20.21 0.24 9.33
C ALA A 102 -20.66 -1.01 8.52
N GLY A 103 -19.71 -1.89 8.15
CA GLY A 103 -19.98 -3.11 7.40
C GLY A 103 -20.16 -2.94 5.88
N VAL A 104 -19.97 -1.73 5.34
CA VAL A 104 -20.00 -1.49 3.89
C VAL A 104 -18.59 -1.64 3.31
N PRO A 105 -18.34 -2.54 2.35
CA PRO A 105 -17.02 -2.71 1.74
C PRO A 105 -16.66 -1.48 0.90
N GLU A 106 -15.63 -0.77 1.33
CA GLU A 106 -15.14 0.46 0.69
C GLU A 106 -13.75 0.25 0.08
N VAL A 107 -12.93 -0.59 0.71
CA VAL A 107 -11.52 -0.78 0.36
C VAL A 107 -11.24 -2.26 0.22
N GLN A 108 -10.78 -2.68 -0.94
CA GLN A 108 -10.20 -3.98 -1.17
C GLN A 108 -8.72 -3.93 -0.77
N TYR A 109 -8.32 -4.92 0.02
CA TYR A 109 -6.96 -5.17 0.47
C TYR A 109 -6.48 -6.44 -0.20
N LEU A 110 -5.36 -6.37 -0.90
CA LEU A 110 -4.71 -7.52 -1.52
C LEU A 110 -3.24 -7.53 -1.12
N ALA A 111 -2.71 -8.66 -0.67
CA ALA A 111 -1.30 -8.84 -0.39
C ALA A 111 -0.79 -10.05 -1.16
N ASN A 112 0.21 -9.81 -2.01
CA ASN A 112 0.83 -10.81 -2.87
C ASN A 112 2.29 -10.97 -2.48
N GLN A 113 2.77 -12.20 -2.44
CA GLN A 113 4.17 -12.53 -2.19
C GLN A 113 4.93 -12.40 -3.51
N GLU A 114 5.93 -11.53 -3.53
CA GLU A 114 6.82 -11.31 -4.66
C GLU A 114 8.25 -11.61 -4.22
N GLY A 115 8.71 -12.83 -4.50
CA GLY A 115 10.00 -13.33 -4.01
C GLY A 115 10.05 -13.30 -2.47
N ASP A 116 11.04 -12.58 -1.94
CA ASP A 116 11.23 -12.38 -0.50
C ASP A 116 10.47 -11.16 0.05
N THR A 117 9.55 -10.58 -0.73
CA THR A 117 8.79 -9.39 -0.34
C THR A 117 7.29 -9.62 -0.40
N THR A 118 6.54 -8.78 0.30
CA THR A 118 5.08 -8.69 0.18
C THR A 118 4.72 -7.37 -0.48
N LEU A 119 3.93 -7.43 -1.55
CA LEU A 119 3.29 -6.29 -2.18
C LEU A 119 1.84 -6.22 -1.71
N ILE A 120 1.52 -5.18 -0.93
CA ILE A 120 0.17 -4.90 -0.48
C ILE A 120 -0.43 -3.83 -1.39
N THR A 121 -1.59 -4.11 -1.96
CA THR A 121 -2.39 -3.20 -2.77
C THR A 121 -3.68 -2.90 -2.02
N LEU A 122 -3.92 -1.61 -1.77
CA LEU A 122 -5.20 -1.09 -1.33
C LEU A 122 -5.89 -0.47 -2.52
N SER A 123 -7.11 -0.90 -2.83
CA SER A 123 -7.93 -0.31 -3.90
C SER A 123 -9.33 -0.02 -3.38
N GLY A 124 -10.01 0.98 -3.91
CA GLY A 124 -11.32 1.38 -3.40
C GLY A 124 -11.83 2.64 -4.08
N ARG A 125 -13.00 3.10 -3.66
CA ARG A 125 -13.54 4.38 -4.16
C ARG A 125 -12.83 5.55 -3.46
N PRO A 126 -12.56 6.66 -4.18
CA PRO A 126 -11.90 7.84 -3.61
C PRO A 126 -12.76 8.59 -2.58
#